data_AF-A0A964QZH3-F1
#
_entry.id   AF-A0A964QZH3-F1
#
_cell.length_a   1.000
_cell.length_b   1.000
_cell.length_c   1.000
_cell.angle_alpha   90.00
_cell.angle_beta   90.00
_cell.angle_gamma   90.00
#
_symmetry.space_group_name_H-M   'P 1'
#
loop_
_entity.id
_entity.type
_entity.pdbx_description
1 polymer ?
#
loop_
_entity_poly.entity_id
_entity_poly.type
_entity_poly.pdbx_seq_one_letter_code
_entity_poly.pdbx_strand_id
1 'polypeptide(L)'
;MDWIKRNLFFVVGAAVALLLIVGAGFYTWTGYNHNATESENLKAKYAELKRLYESKDSPGDGKKVDNITEAKKQLGQIRDVMKTAGNRFQPIPPIVVDGVALTGGGVTVQALSRGMSQTIARLQTEATNASVQLLQPKYNFSFEQQSGKLKFDPRGLGPLAAQLAEVKVLTEVLIAAKVNSLEAIQRERVAAEDYAGATTDYLELKSRTNELAVTTPYQITFRSFTPELAQVLCGYASSPYGIVVKHVNVEPVTATPPTSDPGAAPVAYAPVAYAPVAAPPRFAADKGGGLNRYGKGGLAGTSPNYPPPVAAPVAMAAAPSGPKSVLNEKQLRITLLVELVKMNR
;
A
#
# COMPACT_ATOMS: atom_id res chain seq x y z
N MET A 1 -96.88 16.10 47.34
CA MET A 1 -96.16 17.39 47.25
C MET A 1 -96.32 18.27 48.50
N ASP A 2 -97.36 18.14 49.33
CA ASP A 2 -97.59 19.08 50.44
C ASP A 2 -96.60 18.98 51.62
N TRP A 3 -96.00 17.81 51.85
CA TRP A 3 -94.98 17.67 52.89
C TRP A 3 -93.69 18.45 52.57
N ILE A 4 -93.27 18.47 51.31
CA ILE A 4 -92.10 19.24 50.85
C ILE A 4 -92.40 20.74 50.90
N LYS A 5 -93.63 21.18 50.57
CA LYS A 5 -94.03 22.59 50.67
C LYS A 5 -94.05 23.10 52.11
N ARG A 6 -94.47 22.27 53.08
CA ARG A 6 -94.46 22.62 54.51
C ARG A 6 -93.06 22.64 55.14
N ASN A 7 -92.15 21.79 54.66
CA ASN A 7 -90.79 21.66 55.20
C ASN A 7 -89.71 22.20 54.25
N LEU A 8 -90.08 23.17 53.39
CA LEU A 8 -89.26 23.65 52.29
C LEU A 8 -87.88 24.15 52.76
N PHE A 9 -87.83 24.89 53.86
CA PHE A 9 -86.57 25.40 54.43
C PHE A 9 -85.62 24.27 54.88
N PHE A 10 -86.16 23.15 55.39
CA PHE A 10 -85.33 22.01 55.78
C PHE A 10 -84.76 21.28 54.56
N VAL A 11 -85.55 21.09 53.50
CA VAL A 11 -85.10 20.45 52.26
C VAL A 11 -84.05 21.31 51.55
N VAL A 12 -84.26 22.62 51.49
CA VAL A 12 -83.27 23.57 50.93
C VAL A 12 -82.00 23.59 51.78
N GLY A 13 -82.12 23.63 53.11
CA GLY A 13 -80.98 23.59 54.02
C GLY A 13 -80.17 22.29 53.90
N ALA A 14 -80.85 21.13 53.80
CA ALA A 14 -80.20 19.84 53.59
C ALA A 14 -79.50 19.76 52.24
N ALA A 15 -80.10 20.31 51.17
CA ALA A 15 -79.48 20.36 49.85
C ALA A 15 -78.21 21.23 49.85
N VAL A 16 -78.24 22.41 50.49
CA VAL A 16 -77.07 23.28 50.63
C VAL A 16 -75.97 22.63 51.46
N ALA A 17 -76.32 21.96 52.57
CA ALA A 17 -75.35 21.24 53.38
C ALA A 17 -74.66 20.10 52.59
N LEU A 18 -75.41 19.36 51.79
CA LEU A 18 -74.87 18.29 50.95
C LEU A 18 -73.92 18.85 49.87
N LEU A 19 -74.28 19.99 49.27
CA LEU A 19 -73.44 20.69 48.29
C LEU A 19 -72.12 21.18 48.91
N LEU A 20 -72.17 21.73 50.14
CA LEU A 20 -70.96 22.17 50.87
C LEU A 20 -70.06 20.99 51.25
N ILE A 21 -70.62 19.85 51.65
CA ILE A 21 -69.85 18.65 51.98
C ILE A 21 -69.16 18.08 50.73
N VAL A 22 -69.87 18.00 49.60
CA VAL A 22 -69.27 17.56 48.32
C VAL A 22 -68.19 18.55 47.86
N GLY A 23 -68.44 19.87 47.99
CA GLY A 23 -67.46 20.90 47.69
C GLY A 23 -66.20 20.83 48.55
N ALA A 24 -66.35 20.60 49.85
CA ALA A 24 -65.22 20.41 50.79
C ALA A 24 -64.44 19.12 50.48
N GLY A 25 -65.14 18.03 50.14
CA GLY A 25 -64.50 16.79 49.70
C GLY A 25 -63.68 16.98 48.43
N PHE A 26 -64.24 17.68 47.43
CA PHE A 26 -63.54 17.97 46.18
C PHE A 26 -62.32 18.89 46.40
N TYR A 27 -62.46 19.94 47.21
CA TYR A 27 -61.35 20.85 47.54
C TYR A 27 -60.21 20.13 48.28
N THR A 28 -60.54 19.24 49.21
CA THR A 28 -59.54 18.47 49.95
C THR A 28 -58.82 17.47 49.03
N TRP A 29 -59.54 16.85 48.10
CA TRP A 29 -58.98 15.91 47.14
C TRP A 29 -58.06 16.60 46.12
N THR A 30 -58.46 17.77 45.59
CA THR A 30 -57.60 18.55 44.68
C THR A 30 -56.36 19.09 45.39
N GLY A 31 -56.47 19.52 46.64
CA GLY A 31 -55.33 19.91 47.47
C GLY A 31 -54.34 18.76 47.73
N TYR A 32 -54.85 17.54 47.98
CA TYR A 32 -54.01 16.36 48.16
C TYR A 32 -53.23 15.99 46.89
N ASN A 33 -53.89 16.04 45.72
CA ASN A 33 -53.23 15.76 44.45
C ASN A 33 -52.16 16.82 44.09
N HIS A 34 -52.42 18.09 44.38
CA HIS A 34 -51.42 19.15 44.18
C HIS A 34 -50.21 18.94 45.09
N ASN A 35 -50.41 18.66 46.38
CA ASN A 35 -49.33 18.36 47.32
C ASN A 35 -48.56 17.10 46.96
N ALA A 36 -49.23 16.05 46.45
CA ALA A 36 -48.58 14.84 45.99
C ALA A 36 -47.64 15.13 44.79
N THR A 37 -48.11 15.93 43.83
CA THR A 37 -47.35 16.31 42.63
C THR A 37 -46.14 17.17 42.99
N GLU A 38 -46.30 18.17 43.87
CA GLU A 38 -45.19 18.99 44.34
C GLU A 38 -44.16 18.18 45.14
N SER A 39 -44.61 17.20 45.94
CA SER A 39 -43.70 16.31 46.67
C SER A 39 -42.88 15.41 45.75
N GLU A 40 -43.46 14.99 44.62
CA GLU A 40 -42.78 14.18 43.61
C GLU A 40 -41.76 15.03 42.84
N ASN A 41 -42.14 16.24 42.44
CA ASN A 41 -41.23 17.23 41.84
C ASN A 41 -40.05 17.54 42.76
N LEU A 42 -40.30 17.71 44.06
CA LEU A 42 -39.24 17.95 45.05
C LEU A 42 -38.27 16.76 45.10
N LYS A 43 -38.80 15.53 45.20
CA LYS A 43 -37.98 14.30 45.22
C LYS A 43 -37.16 14.15 43.94
N ALA A 44 -37.77 14.42 42.78
CA ALA A 44 -37.08 14.38 41.49
C ALA A 44 -35.94 15.40 41.43
N LYS A 45 -36.15 16.63 41.92
CA LYS A 45 -35.10 17.67 41.99
C LYS A 45 -33.99 17.32 42.96
N TYR A 46 -34.30 16.71 44.11
CA TYR A 46 -33.28 16.21 45.03
C TYR A 46 -32.47 15.05 44.43
N ALA A 47 -33.13 14.15 43.69
CA ALA A 47 -32.44 13.07 42.99
C ALA A 47 -31.53 13.59 41.87
N GLU A 48 -31.99 14.59 41.11
CA GLU A 48 -31.21 15.30 40.09
C GLU A 48 -29.99 16.00 40.70
N LEU A 49 -30.18 16.73 41.81
CA LEU A 49 -29.09 17.39 42.53
C LEU A 49 -28.08 16.38 43.07
N LYS A 50 -28.55 15.26 43.65
CA LYS A 50 -27.69 14.18 44.13
C LYS A 50 -26.88 13.56 42.99
N ARG A 51 -27.51 13.30 41.83
CA ARG A 51 -26.84 12.81 40.62
C ARG A 51 -25.78 13.79 40.13
N LEU A 52 -26.10 15.08 40.08
CA LEU A 52 -25.16 16.12 39.65
C LEU A 52 -23.99 16.25 40.63
N TYR A 53 -24.24 16.15 41.92
CA TYR A 53 -23.19 16.18 42.94
C TYR A 53 -22.30 14.93 42.93
N GLU A 54 -22.86 13.77 42.58
CA GLU A 54 -22.12 12.51 42.44
C GLU A 54 -21.47 12.33 41.04
N SER A 55 -21.86 13.14 40.06
CA SER A 55 -21.31 13.08 38.70
C SER A 55 -19.87 13.61 38.65
N LYS A 56 -19.02 12.93 37.87
CA LYS A 56 -17.57 13.24 37.74
C LYS A 56 -17.30 14.62 37.12
N ASP A 57 -18.30 15.21 36.46
CA ASP A 57 -18.23 16.51 35.78
C ASP A 57 -18.81 17.67 36.61
N SER A 58 -19.20 17.43 37.87
CA SER A 58 -19.67 18.46 38.80
C SER A 58 -18.56 19.46 39.10
N PRO A 59 -18.80 20.79 39.17
CA PRO A 59 -17.81 21.74 39.67
C PRO A 59 -17.48 21.37 41.13
N GLY A 60 -16.38 20.63 41.31
CA GLY A 60 -16.10 19.88 42.53
C GLY A 60 -16.12 20.75 43.79
N ASP A 61 -16.65 20.20 44.87
CA ASP A 61 -16.83 20.88 46.17
C ASP A 61 -15.51 21.08 46.95
N GLY A 62 -14.36 21.11 46.25
CA GLY A 62 -13.00 21.28 46.79
C GLY A 62 -12.52 20.18 47.75
N LYS A 63 -13.39 19.27 48.21
CA LYS A 63 -13.12 18.28 49.27
C LYS A 63 -13.07 16.82 48.79
N LYS A 64 -13.74 16.46 47.68
CA LYS A 64 -13.84 15.06 47.20
C LYS A 64 -13.40 14.85 45.75
N VAL A 65 -13.54 15.85 44.88
CA VAL A 65 -13.06 15.81 43.50
C VAL A 65 -12.41 17.15 43.19
N ASP A 66 -11.10 17.16 42.94
CA ASP A 66 -10.37 18.33 42.49
C ASP A 66 -10.27 18.30 40.96
N ASN A 67 -11.23 18.92 40.30
CA ASN A 67 -11.32 18.98 38.84
C ASN A 67 -10.10 19.63 38.21
N ILE A 68 -9.43 20.55 38.91
CA ILE A 68 -8.22 21.20 38.41
C ILE A 68 -7.08 20.19 38.37
N THR A 69 -6.98 19.34 39.40
CA THR A 69 -5.98 18.27 39.44
C THR A 69 -6.28 17.18 38.41
N GLU A 70 -7.53 16.76 38.23
CA GLU A 70 -7.89 15.78 37.20
C GLU A 70 -7.72 16.37 35.78
N ALA A 71 -8.07 17.64 35.54
CA ALA A 71 -7.82 18.32 34.27
C ALA A 71 -6.32 18.45 33.99
N LYS A 72 -5.49 18.79 34.99
CA LYS A 72 -4.02 18.79 34.86
C LYS A 72 -3.49 17.41 34.51
N LYS A 73 -4.05 16.35 35.10
CA LYS A 73 -3.70 14.96 34.79
C LYS A 73 -4.07 14.59 33.36
N GLN A 74 -5.27 14.95 32.90
CA GLN A 74 -5.70 14.74 31.51
C GLN A 74 -4.84 15.54 30.53
N LEU A 75 -4.50 16.79 30.85
CA LEU A 75 -3.54 17.58 30.06
C LEU A 75 -2.17 16.91 30.00
N GLY A 76 -1.71 16.32 31.10
CA GLY A 76 -0.49 15.50 31.14
C GLY A 76 -0.58 14.31 30.18
N GLN A 77 -1.66 13.54 30.26
CA GLN A 77 -1.92 12.39 29.38
C GLN A 77 -1.97 12.80 27.91
N ILE A 78 -2.66 13.90 27.57
CA ILE A 78 -2.72 14.43 26.20
C ILE A 78 -1.33 14.85 25.74
N ARG A 79 -0.53 15.52 26.58
CA ARG A 79 0.87 15.87 26.25
C ARG A 79 1.74 14.64 26.02
N ASP A 80 1.58 13.59 26.81
CA ASP A 80 2.33 12.35 26.65
C ASP A 80 1.93 11.63 25.36
N VAL A 81 0.64 11.61 25.03
CA VAL A 81 0.15 11.10 23.74
C VAL A 81 0.68 11.93 22.58
N MET A 82 0.64 13.28 22.67
CA MET A 82 1.20 14.16 21.66
C MET A 82 2.71 13.97 21.48
N LYS A 83 3.46 13.76 22.57
CA LYS A 83 4.90 13.47 22.51
C LYS A 83 5.17 12.13 21.84
N THR A 84 4.38 11.11 22.19
CA THR A 84 4.48 9.76 21.60
C THR A 84 4.12 9.78 20.12
N ALA A 85 3.04 10.48 19.75
CA ALA A 85 2.62 10.67 18.37
C ALA A 85 3.65 11.50 17.60
N GLY A 86 4.20 12.57 18.20
CA GLY A 86 5.21 13.43 17.58
C GLY A 86 6.49 12.68 17.18
N ASN A 87 6.84 11.61 17.89
CA ASN A 87 7.96 10.74 17.50
C ASN A 87 7.73 10.01 16.17
N ARG A 88 6.47 9.92 15.69
CA ARG A 88 6.10 9.31 14.40
C ARG A 88 5.97 10.31 13.25
N PHE A 89 6.12 11.61 13.53
CA PHE A 89 6.05 12.69 12.54
C PHE A 89 7.33 13.56 12.59
N GLN A 90 8.48 12.90 12.63
CA GLN A 90 9.78 13.56 12.53
C GLN A 90 10.00 14.09 11.10
N PRO A 91 10.64 15.27 10.96
CA PRO A 91 10.99 15.79 9.65
C PRO A 91 11.99 14.84 8.97
N ILE A 92 11.81 14.65 7.66
CA ILE A 92 12.74 13.85 6.86
C ILE A 92 14.09 14.58 6.80
N PRO A 93 15.20 13.87 7.07
CA PRO A 93 16.52 14.48 6.99
C PRO A 93 16.81 14.94 5.56
N PRO A 94 17.35 16.16 5.38
CA PRO A 94 17.73 16.64 4.05
C PRO A 94 18.90 15.81 3.51
N ILE A 95 18.97 15.71 2.18
CA ILE A 95 20.10 15.06 1.51
C ILE A 95 21.34 15.93 1.68
N VAL A 96 22.46 15.33 2.04
CA VAL A 96 23.73 16.03 2.26
C VAL A 96 24.66 15.75 1.09
N VAL A 97 25.18 16.81 0.49
CA VAL A 97 26.15 16.76 -0.62
C VAL A 97 27.35 17.61 -0.22
N ASP A 98 28.54 17.02 -0.22
CA ASP A 98 29.80 17.71 0.15
C ASP A 98 29.74 18.44 1.51
N GLY A 99 29.03 17.86 2.48
CA GLY A 99 28.85 18.44 3.82
C GLY A 99 27.78 19.53 3.90
N VAL A 100 27.10 19.86 2.80
CA VAL A 100 26.01 20.85 2.75
C VAL A 100 24.67 20.14 2.63
N ALA A 101 23.75 20.43 3.54
CA ALA A 101 22.38 19.93 3.47
C ALA A 101 21.58 20.66 2.38
N LEU A 102 20.89 19.90 1.52
CA LEU A 102 19.97 20.42 0.51
C LEU A 102 18.66 20.90 1.14
N THR A 103 18.76 21.96 1.94
CA THR A 103 17.62 22.66 2.53
C THR A 103 17.94 24.15 2.72
N GLY A 104 16.92 25.00 2.69
CA GLY A 104 17.08 26.45 2.84
C GLY A 104 18.10 27.05 1.85
N GLY A 105 19.05 27.83 2.36
CA GLY A 105 20.09 28.48 1.55
C GLY A 105 21.15 27.54 0.96
N GLY A 106 21.15 26.25 1.31
CA GLY A 106 22.08 25.25 0.78
C GLY A 106 21.68 24.65 -0.58
N VAL A 107 20.45 24.93 -1.05
CA VAL A 107 19.95 24.37 -2.30
C VAL A 107 20.42 25.21 -3.49
N THR A 108 21.62 24.90 -3.98
CA THR A 108 22.11 25.43 -5.27
C THR A 108 21.78 24.46 -6.40
N VAL A 109 21.72 24.96 -7.64
CA VAL A 109 21.49 24.16 -8.86
C VAL A 109 22.50 23.00 -8.95
N GLN A 110 23.77 23.28 -8.68
CA GLN A 110 24.86 22.30 -8.76
C GLN A 110 24.73 21.26 -7.64
N ALA A 111 24.45 21.69 -6.40
CA ALA A 111 24.30 20.78 -5.28
C ALA A 111 23.08 19.86 -5.46
N LEU A 112 21.97 20.39 -6.00
CA LEU A 112 20.77 19.59 -6.27
C LEU A 112 21.00 18.58 -7.40
N SER A 113 21.58 19.00 -8.52
CA SER A 113 21.90 18.10 -9.64
C SER A 113 22.79 16.94 -9.18
N ARG A 114 23.87 17.26 -8.46
CA ARG A 114 24.78 16.26 -7.90
C ARG A 114 24.11 15.36 -6.87
N GLY A 115 23.35 15.94 -5.93
CA GLY A 115 22.63 15.19 -4.90
C GLY A 115 21.60 14.24 -5.48
N MET A 116 20.90 14.66 -6.54
CA MET A 116 19.96 13.83 -7.29
C MET A 116 20.67 12.68 -7.99
N SER A 117 21.72 12.94 -8.77
CA SER A 117 22.47 11.87 -9.44
C SER A 117 23.07 10.87 -8.46
N GLN A 118 23.64 11.34 -7.33
CA GLN A 118 24.18 10.48 -6.28
C GLN A 118 23.10 9.65 -5.60
N THR A 119 21.96 10.25 -5.26
CA THR A 119 20.84 9.55 -4.61
C THR A 119 20.25 8.50 -5.52
N ILE A 120 20.01 8.82 -6.80
CA ILE A 120 19.49 7.87 -7.78
C ILE A 120 20.46 6.71 -7.97
N ALA A 121 21.76 6.98 -8.18
CA ALA A 121 22.77 5.93 -8.35
C ALA A 121 22.87 5.03 -7.11
N ARG A 122 22.77 5.62 -5.91
CA ARG A 122 22.74 4.89 -4.65
C ARG A 122 21.52 3.98 -4.55
N LEU A 123 20.32 4.49 -4.81
CA LEU A 123 19.08 3.70 -4.77
C LEU A 123 19.09 2.56 -5.81
N GLN A 124 19.64 2.81 -7.01
CA GLN A 124 19.82 1.75 -8.02
C GLN A 124 20.78 0.66 -7.53
N THR A 125 21.89 1.05 -6.91
CA THR A 125 22.88 0.11 -6.36
C THR A 125 22.31 -0.67 -5.19
N GLU A 126 21.59 -0.02 -4.28
CA GLU A 126 20.94 -0.66 -3.13
C GLU A 126 19.83 -1.62 -3.58
N ALA A 127 19.01 -1.25 -4.56
CA ALA A 127 18.01 -2.14 -5.17
C ALA A 127 18.67 -3.37 -5.80
N THR A 128 19.76 -3.17 -6.56
CA THR A 128 20.55 -4.26 -7.17
C THR A 128 21.09 -5.21 -6.09
N ASN A 129 21.71 -4.66 -5.03
CA ASN A 129 22.25 -5.43 -3.92
C ASN A 129 21.17 -6.19 -3.13
N ALA A 130 19.97 -5.62 -3.04
CA ALA A 130 18.81 -6.25 -2.40
C ALA A 130 18.05 -7.23 -3.32
N SER A 131 18.49 -7.42 -4.56
CA SER A 131 17.82 -8.24 -5.59
C SER A 131 16.41 -7.76 -5.98
N VAL A 132 16.17 -6.45 -5.88
CA VAL A 132 14.93 -5.81 -6.34
C VAL A 132 15.08 -5.43 -7.81
N GLN A 133 14.19 -5.92 -8.66
CA GLN A 133 14.24 -5.63 -10.10
C GLN A 133 13.67 -4.23 -10.38
N LEU A 134 14.41 -3.42 -11.13
CA LEU A 134 13.91 -2.15 -11.65
C LEU A 134 13.45 -2.37 -13.10
N LEU A 135 12.19 -2.04 -13.39
CA LEU A 135 11.58 -2.40 -14.68
C LEU A 135 12.26 -1.74 -15.89
N GLN A 136 12.90 -0.58 -15.68
CA GLN A 136 13.58 0.18 -16.72
C GLN A 136 15.10 0.16 -16.50
N PRO A 137 15.90 -0.05 -17.56
CA PRO A 137 17.34 0.16 -17.49
C PRO A 137 17.61 1.66 -17.28
N LYS A 138 18.13 2.02 -16.09
CA LYS A 138 18.28 3.42 -15.59
C LYS A 138 17.01 4.05 -15.03
N TYR A 139 16.28 3.32 -14.21
CA TYR A 139 15.13 3.86 -13.49
C TYR A 139 15.47 5.09 -12.62
N ASN A 140 14.81 6.21 -12.89
CA ASN A 140 15.09 7.52 -12.26
C ASN A 140 14.09 7.93 -11.16
N PHE A 141 13.24 7.02 -10.66
CA PHE A 141 12.33 7.26 -9.52
C PHE A 141 11.51 8.56 -9.63
N SER A 142 10.89 8.81 -10.79
CA SER A 142 10.11 10.03 -11.13
C SER A 142 10.94 11.32 -11.36
N PHE A 143 12.26 11.20 -11.51
CA PHE A 143 13.15 12.32 -11.78
C PHE A 143 13.81 12.25 -13.18
N GLU A 144 13.26 11.48 -14.12
CA GLU A 144 13.81 11.30 -15.48
C GLU A 144 14.07 12.65 -16.15
N GLN A 145 13.10 13.57 -16.04
CA GLN A 145 13.17 14.86 -16.72
C GLN A 145 14.16 15.85 -16.07
N GLN A 146 14.53 15.61 -14.81
CA GLN A 146 15.41 16.47 -14.02
C GLN A 146 16.84 15.91 -13.98
N SER A 147 17.00 14.59 -14.02
CA SER A 147 18.28 13.88 -13.83
C SER A 147 19.35 14.28 -14.86
N GLY A 148 18.94 14.64 -16.08
CA GLY A 148 19.83 15.10 -17.16
C GLY A 148 20.01 16.62 -17.26
N LYS A 149 19.37 17.42 -16.40
CA LYS A 149 19.39 18.88 -16.50
C LYS A 149 20.43 19.52 -15.59
N LEU A 150 21.10 20.54 -16.14
CA LEU A 150 22.10 21.37 -15.43
C LEU A 150 21.56 22.78 -15.11
N LYS A 151 20.32 23.08 -15.53
CA LYS A 151 19.63 24.34 -15.28
C LYS A 151 18.27 24.01 -14.67
N PHE A 152 17.97 24.64 -13.55
CA PHE A 152 16.70 24.53 -12.84
C PHE A 152 16.17 25.92 -12.57
N ASP A 153 14.84 26.06 -12.56
CA ASP A 153 14.17 27.23 -12.02
C ASP A 153 14.54 27.38 -10.52
N PRO A 154 15.10 28.52 -10.09
CA PRO A 154 15.39 28.80 -8.69
C PRO A 154 14.20 28.57 -7.75
N ARG A 155 12.96 28.78 -8.22
CA ARG A 155 11.73 28.58 -7.43
C ARG A 155 11.45 27.11 -7.14
N GLY A 156 11.87 26.20 -8.02
CA GLY A 156 11.64 24.76 -7.90
C GLY A 156 12.68 24.02 -7.06
N LEU A 157 13.83 24.66 -6.77
CA LEU A 157 14.98 24.01 -6.11
C LEU A 157 14.63 23.41 -4.74
N GLY A 158 14.05 24.21 -3.85
CA GLY A 158 13.69 23.76 -2.49
C GLY A 158 12.67 22.62 -2.49
N PRO A 159 11.51 22.79 -3.16
CA PRO A 159 10.51 21.72 -3.29
C PRO A 159 11.06 20.44 -3.91
N LEU A 160 11.89 20.54 -4.95
CA LEU A 160 12.47 19.38 -5.63
C LEU A 160 13.48 18.63 -4.72
N ALA A 161 14.28 19.36 -3.94
CA ALA A 161 15.16 18.77 -2.94
C ALA A 161 14.39 18.01 -1.85
N ALA A 162 13.27 18.58 -1.38
CA ALA A 162 12.40 17.93 -0.41
C ALA A 162 11.80 16.63 -0.98
N GLN A 163 11.24 16.68 -2.20
CA GLN A 163 10.68 15.49 -2.85
C GLN A 163 11.73 14.41 -3.08
N LEU A 164 12.97 14.76 -3.42
CA LEU A 164 14.04 13.78 -3.58
C LEU A 164 14.32 13.03 -2.25
N ALA A 165 14.33 13.75 -1.12
CA ALA A 165 14.49 13.13 0.19
C ALA A 165 13.29 12.25 0.56
N GLU A 166 12.08 12.67 0.22
CA GLU A 166 10.84 11.91 0.43
C GLU A 166 10.82 10.61 -0.39
N VAL A 167 11.13 10.67 -1.68
CA VAL A 167 11.21 9.51 -2.57
C VAL A 167 12.32 8.54 -2.12
N LYS A 168 13.47 9.05 -1.66
CA LYS A 168 14.53 8.22 -1.08
C LYS A 168 14.01 7.38 0.08
N VAL A 169 13.34 7.99 1.05
CA VAL A 169 12.79 7.29 2.22
C VAL A 169 11.76 6.24 1.83
N LEU A 170 10.83 6.58 0.92
CA LEU A 170 9.82 5.64 0.44
C LEU A 170 10.47 4.43 -0.25
N THR A 171 11.47 4.70 -1.08
CA THR A 171 12.18 3.66 -1.86
C THR A 171 13.03 2.76 -0.96
N GLU A 172 13.70 3.31 0.06
CA GLU A 172 14.50 2.53 1.01
C GLU A 172 13.64 1.49 1.75
N VAL A 173 12.39 1.82 2.09
CA VAL A 173 11.46 0.85 2.71
C VAL A 173 11.10 -0.29 1.74
N LEU A 174 10.85 0.02 0.47
CA LEU A 174 10.55 -0.99 -0.56
C LEU A 174 11.74 -1.92 -0.81
N ILE A 175 12.95 -1.35 -0.83
CA ILE A 175 14.20 -2.10 -0.99
C ILE A 175 14.45 -2.99 0.23
N ALA A 176 14.24 -2.47 1.44
CA ALA A 176 14.40 -3.23 2.68
C ALA A 176 13.41 -4.40 2.78
N ALA A 177 12.19 -4.21 2.27
CA ALA A 177 11.17 -5.27 2.17
C ALA A 177 11.44 -6.28 1.03
N LYS A 178 12.48 -6.05 0.20
CA LYS A 178 12.88 -6.92 -0.93
C LYS A 178 11.73 -7.25 -1.88
N VAL A 179 10.98 -6.23 -2.27
CA VAL A 179 9.92 -6.39 -3.28
C VAL A 179 10.51 -6.96 -4.57
N ASN A 180 9.74 -7.77 -5.30
CA ASN A 180 10.27 -8.46 -6.48
C ASN A 180 10.68 -7.47 -7.58
N SER A 181 9.81 -6.50 -7.89
CA SER A 181 10.13 -5.46 -8.86
C SER A 181 9.44 -4.14 -8.56
N LEU A 182 10.15 -3.03 -8.72
CA LEU A 182 9.58 -1.68 -8.67
C LEU A 182 9.18 -1.25 -10.09
N GLU A 183 7.90 -0.91 -10.29
CA GLU A 183 7.38 -0.48 -11.59
C GLU A 183 7.39 1.04 -11.74
N ALA A 184 6.71 1.73 -10.83
CA ALA A 184 6.46 3.16 -10.93
C ALA A 184 6.44 3.80 -9.54
N ILE A 185 7.03 4.98 -9.45
CA ILE A 185 6.78 5.95 -8.41
C ILE A 185 6.23 7.16 -9.14
N GLN A 186 5.20 7.78 -8.59
CA GLN A 186 4.62 8.99 -9.14
C GLN A 186 4.54 10.05 -8.04
N ARG A 187 4.94 11.26 -8.39
CA ARG A 187 4.99 12.43 -7.49
C ARG A 187 4.16 13.58 -8.05
N GLU A 188 3.81 14.54 -7.21
CA GLU A 188 3.22 15.79 -7.73
C GLU A 188 4.25 16.62 -8.51
N ARG A 189 3.75 17.44 -9.45
CA ARG A 189 4.57 18.42 -10.19
C ARG A 189 4.79 19.67 -9.33
N VAL A 190 6.05 20.01 -9.05
CA VAL A 190 6.45 21.16 -8.22
C VAL A 190 7.34 22.16 -8.95
N ALA A 191 8.06 21.71 -9.98
CA ALA A 191 9.01 22.53 -10.72
C ALA A 191 8.54 22.76 -12.16
N ALA A 192 8.97 23.86 -12.79
CA ALA A 192 8.62 24.17 -14.18
C ALA A 192 9.07 23.07 -15.15
N GLU A 193 10.18 22.42 -14.84
CA GLU A 193 10.75 21.32 -15.62
C GLU A 193 9.87 20.08 -15.63
N ASP A 194 9.07 19.89 -14.57
CA ASP A 194 8.18 18.73 -14.44
C ASP A 194 7.18 18.68 -15.58
N TYR A 195 6.67 19.84 -16.04
CA TYR A 195 5.66 19.93 -17.10
C TYR A 195 6.12 19.41 -18.47
N ALA A 196 7.43 19.27 -18.67
CA ALA A 196 8.00 18.67 -19.87
C ALA A 196 8.28 17.16 -19.73
N GLY A 197 8.02 16.55 -18.57
CA GLY A 197 8.23 15.12 -18.32
C GLY A 197 7.02 14.25 -18.64
N ALA A 198 7.27 12.95 -18.84
CA ALA A 198 6.25 11.95 -19.15
C ALA A 198 5.15 11.90 -18.09
N THR A 199 3.89 11.75 -18.49
CA THR A 199 2.74 11.69 -17.57
C THR A 199 2.81 10.53 -16.58
N THR A 200 3.52 9.46 -16.93
CA THR A 200 3.71 8.27 -16.09
C THR A 200 4.49 8.54 -14.80
N ASP A 201 5.27 9.62 -14.71
CA ASP A 201 6.08 9.96 -13.53
C ASP A 201 5.32 10.84 -12.53
N TYR A 202 4.15 11.35 -12.90
CA TYR A 202 3.47 12.39 -12.14
C TYR A 202 2.03 12.06 -11.79
N LEU A 203 1.60 12.58 -10.65
CA LEU A 203 0.23 12.55 -10.19
C LEU A 203 -0.50 13.85 -10.48
N GLU A 204 -1.82 13.74 -10.67
CA GLU A 204 -2.72 14.88 -10.73
C GLU A 204 -3.05 15.44 -9.35
N LEU A 205 -2.92 14.60 -8.31
CA LEU A 205 -3.11 14.98 -6.92
C LEU A 205 -2.00 15.96 -6.50
N LYS A 206 -2.40 16.96 -5.70
CA LYS A 206 -1.51 18.01 -5.21
C LYS A 206 -1.39 17.97 -3.70
N SER A 207 -0.27 18.50 -3.20
CA SER A 207 -0.04 18.75 -1.79
C SER A 207 -1.14 19.63 -1.21
N ARG A 208 -1.65 19.22 -0.05
CA ARG A 208 -2.65 19.97 0.71
C ARG A 208 -2.03 20.49 1.98
N THR A 209 -2.11 21.81 2.17
CA THR A 209 -1.66 22.46 3.39
C THR A 209 -2.86 22.77 4.26
N ASN A 210 -2.87 22.25 5.48
CA ASN A 210 -3.78 22.63 6.55
C ASN A 210 -3.00 23.39 7.64
N GLU A 211 -3.69 23.97 8.62
CA GLU A 211 -3.11 24.67 9.77
C GLU A 211 -2.06 23.80 10.49
N LEU A 212 -2.34 22.50 10.63
CA LEU A 212 -1.49 21.57 11.37
C LEU A 212 -0.36 20.93 10.54
N ALA A 213 -0.58 20.70 9.24
CA ALA A 213 0.35 19.91 8.44
C ALA A 213 0.22 20.15 6.94
N VAL A 214 1.33 19.89 6.23
CA VAL A 214 1.39 19.73 4.77
C VAL A 214 1.36 18.25 4.44
N THR A 215 0.41 17.83 3.62
CA THR A 215 0.25 16.45 3.17
C THR A 215 0.61 16.34 1.71
N THR A 216 1.64 15.55 1.38
CA THR A 216 2.15 15.38 0.00
C THR A 216 1.83 13.97 -0.52
N PRO A 217 1.07 13.83 -1.62
CA PRO A 217 0.67 12.53 -2.15
C PRO A 217 1.73 11.91 -3.06
N TYR A 218 1.88 10.59 -2.95
CA TYR A 218 2.73 9.74 -3.78
C TYR A 218 1.97 8.47 -4.16
N GLN A 219 2.25 7.95 -5.35
CA GLN A 219 1.72 6.66 -5.80
C GLN A 219 2.87 5.75 -6.13
N ILE A 220 2.83 4.52 -5.63
CA ILE A 220 3.90 3.55 -5.78
C ILE A 220 3.29 2.27 -6.32
N THR A 221 3.79 1.82 -7.47
CA THR A 221 3.41 0.56 -8.09
C THR A 221 4.60 -0.38 -8.08
N PHE A 222 4.41 -1.57 -7.50
CA PHE A 222 5.45 -2.60 -7.43
C PHE A 222 4.82 -3.99 -7.48
N ARG A 223 5.65 -4.99 -7.76
CA ARG A 223 5.26 -6.40 -7.70
C ARG A 223 5.87 -7.07 -6.49
N SER A 224 5.08 -7.88 -5.80
CA SER A 224 5.52 -8.64 -4.62
C SER A 224 4.61 -9.83 -4.36
N PHE A 225 4.99 -10.69 -3.42
CA PHE A 225 4.09 -11.66 -2.82
C PHE A 225 3.51 -11.08 -1.52
N THR A 226 2.57 -11.81 -0.91
CA THR A 226 1.88 -11.36 0.30
C THR A 226 2.84 -11.04 1.47
N PRO A 227 3.91 -11.82 1.70
CA PRO A 227 4.86 -11.53 2.78
C PRO A 227 5.62 -10.22 2.61
N GLU A 228 6.08 -9.88 1.40
CA GLU A 228 6.83 -8.63 1.19
C GLU A 228 5.88 -7.42 1.23
N LEU A 229 4.63 -7.55 0.75
CA LEU A 229 3.62 -6.51 0.93
C LEU A 229 3.40 -6.19 2.42
N ALA A 230 3.29 -7.23 3.26
CA ALA A 230 3.16 -7.04 4.70
C ALA A 230 4.38 -6.30 5.28
N GLN A 231 5.60 -6.65 4.84
CA GLN A 231 6.83 -5.96 5.26
C GLN A 231 6.85 -4.49 4.83
N VAL A 232 6.37 -4.15 3.62
CA VAL A 232 6.25 -2.76 3.17
C VAL A 232 5.30 -1.97 4.08
N LEU A 233 4.12 -2.52 4.37
CA LEU A 233 3.14 -1.86 5.25
C LEU A 233 3.67 -1.71 6.69
N CYS A 234 4.34 -2.73 7.23
CA CYS A 234 5.02 -2.64 8.51
C CYS A 234 6.15 -1.61 8.50
N GLY A 235 6.94 -1.54 7.42
CA GLY A 235 8.00 -0.57 7.22
C GLY A 235 7.47 0.86 7.24
N TYR A 236 6.40 1.15 6.50
CA TYR A 236 5.76 2.46 6.53
C TYR A 236 5.15 2.79 7.90
N ALA A 237 4.46 1.84 8.54
CA ALA A 237 3.87 2.06 9.87
C ALA A 237 4.92 2.27 10.97
N SER A 238 6.09 1.64 10.84
CA SER A 238 7.19 1.76 11.81
C SER A 238 8.06 3.01 11.58
N SER A 239 8.01 3.60 10.38
CA SER A 239 8.76 4.78 9.99
C SER A 239 8.46 6.00 10.88
N PRO A 240 9.48 6.82 11.22
CA PRO A 240 9.27 8.04 12.00
C PRO A 240 8.79 9.23 11.14
N TYR A 241 8.62 9.07 9.83
CA TYR A 241 8.44 10.18 8.88
C TYR A 241 6.99 10.49 8.47
N GLY A 242 5.99 10.08 9.27
CA GLY A 242 4.59 10.43 9.02
C GLY A 242 4.01 9.86 7.71
N ILE A 243 4.39 8.63 7.35
CA ILE A 243 3.95 7.97 6.11
C ILE A 243 2.58 7.31 6.35
N VAL A 244 1.56 7.73 5.59
CA VAL A 244 0.19 7.22 5.71
C VAL A 244 -0.25 6.57 4.41
N VAL A 245 -0.58 5.28 4.45
CA VAL A 245 -1.16 4.58 3.29
C VAL A 245 -2.67 4.87 3.26
N LYS A 246 -3.16 5.46 2.17
CA LYS A 246 -4.58 5.81 1.98
C LYS A 246 -5.35 4.75 1.20
N HIS A 247 -4.74 4.26 0.13
CA HIS A 247 -5.34 3.25 -0.74
C HIS A 247 -4.34 2.17 -1.06
N VAL A 248 -4.85 0.93 -1.11
CA VAL A 248 -4.10 -0.27 -1.51
C VAL A 248 -4.94 -0.95 -2.58
N ASN A 249 -4.45 -0.94 -3.81
CA ASN A 249 -5.03 -1.73 -4.90
C ASN A 249 -4.12 -2.93 -5.15
N VAL A 250 -4.70 -4.13 -5.19
CA VAL A 250 -3.96 -5.39 -5.36
C VAL A 250 -4.57 -6.15 -6.53
N GLU A 251 -3.74 -6.40 -7.55
CA GLU A 251 -4.12 -7.12 -8.75
C GLU A 251 -3.24 -8.36 -8.90
N PRO A 252 -3.79 -9.54 -9.25
CA PRO A 252 -2.96 -10.67 -9.58
C PRO A 252 -2.21 -10.40 -10.90
N VAL A 253 -0.90 -10.63 -10.92
CA VAL A 253 -0.14 -10.62 -12.17
C VAL A 253 -0.60 -11.83 -12.98
N THR A 254 -1.31 -11.59 -14.07
CA THR A 254 -1.53 -12.62 -15.08
C THR A 254 -0.17 -13.02 -15.61
N ALA A 255 0.21 -14.27 -15.39
CA ALA A 255 1.37 -14.84 -16.05
C ALA A 255 1.08 -14.78 -17.56
N THR A 256 1.67 -13.81 -18.25
CA THR A 256 1.78 -13.91 -19.69
C THR A 256 2.55 -15.21 -19.92
N PRO A 257 1.99 -16.21 -20.62
CA PRO A 257 2.80 -17.35 -21.03
C PRO A 257 4.03 -16.77 -21.74
N PRO A 258 5.22 -17.37 -21.55
CA PRO A 258 6.42 -16.91 -22.25
C PRO A 258 6.02 -16.78 -23.72
N THR A 259 6.21 -15.57 -24.25
CA THR A 259 5.96 -15.29 -25.65
C THR A 259 6.82 -16.28 -26.43
N SER A 260 6.22 -17.37 -26.88
CA SER A 260 6.76 -18.14 -27.97
C SER A 260 6.80 -17.14 -29.12
N ASP A 261 8.00 -16.69 -29.46
CA ASP A 261 8.27 -15.96 -30.69
C ASP A 261 7.43 -16.60 -31.81
N PRO A 262 6.46 -15.89 -32.43
CA PRO A 262 5.79 -16.39 -33.61
C PRO A 262 6.78 -16.25 -34.78
N GLY A 263 7.77 -17.14 -34.81
CA GLY A 263 8.84 -17.13 -35.80
C GLY A 263 9.85 -18.26 -35.68
N ALA A 264 10.02 -18.88 -34.52
CA ALA A 264 10.93 -20.01 -34.36
C ALA A 264 10.15 -21.33 -34.34
N ALA A 265 9.89 -21.89 -35.52
CA ALA A 265 9.55 -23.31 -35.63
C ALA A 265 10.66 -24.12 -34.93
N PRO A 266 10.34 -25.13 -34.10
CA PRO A 266 11.35 -25.96 -33.48
C PRO A 266 12.13 -26.66 -34.59
N VAL A 267 13.39 -26.28 -34.78
CA VAL A 267 14.30 -26.96 -35.68
C VAL A 267 14.57 -28.32 -35.05
N ALA A 268 13.85 -29.33 -35.51
CA ALA A 268 14.19 -30.71 -35.26
C ALA A 268 15.60 -30.94 -35.83
N TYR A 269 16.57 -31.18 -34.95
CA TYR A 269 17.89 -31.67 -35.36
C TYR A 269 17.69 -33.05 -35.99
N ALA A 270 17.58 -33.09 -37.32
CA ALA A 270 17.71 -34.31 -38.07
C ALA A 270 19.18 -34.76 -37.98
N PRO A 271 19.46 -36.04 -37.62
CA PRO A 271 20.82 -36.54 -37.63
C PRO A 271 21.39 -36.44 -39.05
N VAL A 272 22.53 -35.77 -39.18
CA VAL A 272 23.23 -35.59 -40.44
C VAL A 272 23.73 -36.96 -40.91
N ALA A 273 23.13 -37.48 -41.99
CA ALA A 273 23.62 -38.65 -42.67
C ALA A 273 24.92 -38.29 -43.41
N TYR A 274 26.05 -38.85 -42.96
CA TYR A 274 27.31 -38.76 -43.68
C TYR A 274 27.19 -39.51 -45.01
N ALA A 275 27.16 -38.77 -46.12
CA ALA A 275 27.36 -39.34 -47.45
C ALA A 275 28.85 -39.68 -47.65
N PRO A 276 29.20 -40.89 -48.13
CA PRO A 276 30.58 -41.24 -48.40
C PRO A 276 31.13 -40.42 -49.57
N VAL A 277 32.29 -39.79 -49.34
CA VAL A 277 33.04 -39.00 -50.32
C VAL A 277 33.53 -39.91 -51.45
N ALA A 278 33.18 -39.56 -52.70
CA ALA A 278 33.68 -40.23 -53.89
C ALA A 278 35.21 -40.04 -54.02
N ALA A 279 35.92 -41.14 -54.21
CA ALA A 279 37.37 -41.14 -54.40
C ALA A 279 37.77 -40.49 -55.75
N PRO A 280 38.90 -39.75 -55.82
CA PRO A 280 39.36 -39.13 -57.06
C PRO A 280 39.92 -40.15 -58.07
N PRO A 281 39.87 -39.86 -59.38
CA PRO A 281 40.30 -40.78 -60.43
C PRO A 281 41.82 -40.96 -60.41
N ARG A 282 42.27 -42.22 -60.51
CA ARG A 282 43.69 -42.58 -60.61
C ARG A 282 44.18 -42.35 -62.03
N PHE A 283 45.27 -41.60 -62.15
CA PHE A 283 46.02 -41.42 -63.39
C PHE A 283 46.52 -42.75 -63.95
N ALA A 284 46.35 -42.91 -65.26
CA ALA A 284 46.92 -43.99 -66.04
C ALA A 284 48.44 -43.86 -66.09
N ALA A 285 49.14 -44.94 -65.73
CA ALA A 285 50.58 -45.10 -65.97
C ALA A 285 50.82 -46.42 -66.72
N ASP A 286 51.60 -46.26 -67.78
CA ASP A 286 51.95 -47.18 -68.84
C ASP A 286 52.85 -48.34 -68.37
N LYS A 287 52.73 -49.46 -69.09
CA LYS A 287 53.63 -50.62 -69.29
C LYS A 287 54.59 -51.08 -68.19
N GLY A 288 54.50 -52.38 -67.91
CA GLY A 288 55.71 -53.19 -67.72
C GLY A 288 55.55 -54.47 -66.91
N GLY A 289 55.26 -55.58 -67.59
CA GLY A 289 55.91 -56.88 -67.37
C GLY A 289 55.68 -57.65 -66.07
N GLY A 290 55.16 -58.88 -66.22
CA GLY A 290 55.86 -60.03 -65.67
C GLY A 290 55.16 -60.85 -64.59
N LEU A 291 54.67 -62.00 -65.04
CA LEU A 291 54.73 -63.32 -64.38
C LEU A 291 53.82 -63.64 -63.18
N ASN A 292 53.05 -64.72 -63.41
CA ASN A 292 52.80 -65.86 -62.50
C ASN A 292 51.74 -65.65 -61.39
N ARG A 293 50.83 -66.59 -61.07
CA ARG A 293 50.62 -67.99 -61.46
C ARG A 293 49.38 -68.54 -60.72
N TYR A 294 48.49 -69.21 -61.45
CA TYR A 294 47.49 -70.23 -61.05
C TYR A 294 46.34 -69.92 -60.07
N GLY A 295 45.11 -70.22 -60.54
CA GLY A 295 43.98 -70.65 -59.70
C GLY A 295 42.61 -70.11 -60.16
N LYS A 296 41.91 -70.77 -61.09
CA LYS A 296 40.70 -71.59 -60.80
C LYS A 296 39.53 -70.71 -60.28
N GLY A 297 38.66 -70.17 -61.14
CA GLY A 297 37.50 -70.87 -61.69
C GLY A 297 36.32 -70.88 -60.69
N GLY A 298 35.23 -70.14 -60.96
CA GLY A 298 34.01 -70.28 -60.16
C GLY A 298 32.98 -69.15 -60.28
N LEU A 299 32.01 -69.39 -61.17
CA LEU A 299 30.58 -68.99 -61.19
C LEU A 299 30.05 -67.76 -60.44
N ALA A 300 29.28 -66.99 -61.21
CA ALA A 300 28.28 -66.02 -60.80
C ALA A 300 27.23 -66.61 -59.84
N GLY A 301 26.86 -65.81 -58.82
CA GLY A 301 25.74 -66.07 -57.92
C GLY A 301 25.15 -64.75 -57.42
N THR A 302 24.02 -64.35 -57.99
CA THR A 302 23.16 -63.26 -57.55
C THR A 302 22.54 -63.57 -56.17
N SER A 303 22.76 -62.71 -55.18
CA SER A 303 22.09 -62.79 -53.87
C SER A 303 20.96 -61.75 -53.78
N PRO A 304 19.76 -62.11 -53.28
CA PRO A 304 18.64 -61.19 -53.15
C PRO A 304 18.82 -60.24 -51.96
N ASN A 305 18.52 -58.96 -52.21
CA ASN A 305 18.56 -57.87 -51.25
C ASN A 305 17.32 -57.92 -50.34
N TYR A 306 17.50 -58.17 -49.04
CA TYR A 306 16.44 -57.99 -48.04
C TYR A 306 16.55 -56.60 -47.40
N PRO A 307 15.47 -55.81 -47.32
CA PRO A 307 15.50 -54.57 -46.55
C PRO A 307 15.55 -54.88 -45.04
N PRO A 308 16.28 -54.08 -44.23
CA PRO A 308 16.33 -54.25 -42.79
C PRO A 308 14.99 -53.88 -42.13
N PRO A 309 14.62 -54.53 -41.00
CA PRO A 309 13.38 -54.23 -40.30
C PRO A 309 13.42 -52.84 -39.65
N VAL A 310 12.31 -52.10 -39.79
CA VAL A 310 12.10 -50.79 -39.18
C VAL A 310 11.88 -50.99 -37.67
N ALA A 311 12.72 -50.37 -36.84
CA ALA A 311 12.55 -50.39 -35.40
C ALA A 311 11.28 -49.60 -35.01
N ALA A 312 10.40 -50.23 -34.22
CA ALA A 312 9.22 -49.57 -33.67
C ALA A 312 9.64 -48.48 -32.65
N PRO A 313 8.93 -47.33 -32.60
CA PRO A 313 9.23 -46.28 -31.65
C PRO A 313 8.97 -46.77 -30.22
N VAL A 314 10.01 -46.73 -29.38
CA VAL A 314 9.90 -46.98 -27.94
C VAL A 314 9.19 -45.79 -27.32
N ALA A 315 8.02 -46.01 -26.70
CA ALA A 315 7.31 -44.99 -25.96
C ALA A 315 8.19 -44.52 -24.79
N MET A 316 8.65 -43.26 -24.83
CA MET A 316 9.25 -42.63 -23.65
C MET A 316 8.19 -42.54 -22.56
N ALA A 317 8.44 -43.19 -21.44
CA ALA A 317 7.67 -42.98 -20.22
C ALA A 317 7.73 -41.49 -19.84
N ALA A 318 6.56 -40.92 -19.54
CA ALA A 318 6.46 -39.54 -19.09
C ALA A 318 7.36 -39.32 -17.86
N ALA A 319 8.15 -38.24 -17.89
CA ALA A 319 9.01 -37.87 -16.79
C ALA A 319 8.18 -37.72 -15.48
N PRO A 320 8.68 -38.19 -14.33
CA PRO A 320 7.97 -38.07 -13.07
C PRO A 320 7.74 -36.59 -12.75
N SER A 321 6.49 -36.22 -12.46
CA SER A 321 6.17 -34.87 -12.04
C SER A 321 6.95 -34.55 -10.75
N GLY A 322 7.81 -33.54 -10.81
CA GLY A 322 8.50 -33.03 -9.63
C GLY A 322 7.54 -32.63 -8.50
N PRO A 323 8.04 -32.45 -7.28
CA PRO A 323 7.19 -32.15 -6.12
C PRO A 323 6.31 -30.93 -6.41
N LYS A 324 4.99 -31.13 -6.36
CA LYS A 324 4.00 -30.06 -6.51
C LYS A 324 4.16 -29.11 -5.33
N SER A 325 4.56 -27.86 -5.60
CA SER A 325 4.53 -26.81 -4.60
C SER A 325 3.10 -26.64 -4.09
N VAL A 326 2.90 -26.83 -2.79
CA VAL A 326 1.58 -26.75 -2.14
C VAL A 326 1.09 -25.28 -2.07
N LEU A 327 1.98 -24.30 -2.29
CA LEU A 327 1.64 -22.92 -2.59
C LEU A 327 1.99 -22.59 -4.04
N ASN A 328 0.97 -22.42 -4.88
CA ASN A 328 1.07 -21.65 -6.13
C ASN A 328 0.67 -20.20 -5.82
N GLU A 329 1.50 -19.50 -5.04
CA GLU A 329 1.28 -18.07 -4.82
C GLU A 329 1.57 -17.32 -6.11
N LYS A 330 0.57 -16.61 -6.63
CA LYS A 330 0.73 -15.78 -7.82
C LYS A 330 1.31 -14.45 -7.39
N GLN A 331 2.26 -13.95 -8.17
CA GLN A 331 2.80 -12.61 -7.97
C GLN A 331 1.67 -11.58 -8.04
N LEU A 332 1.70 -10.60 -7.14
CA LEU A 332 0.74 -9.52 -7.07
C LEU A 332 1.37 -8.26 -7.63
N ARG A 333 0.58 -7.46 -8.33
CA ARG A 333 0.86 -6.07 -8.68
C ARG A 333 0.10 -5.20 -7.69
N ILE A 334 0.83 -4.40 -6.92
CA ILE A 334 0.27 -3.55 -5.89
C ILE A 334 0.45 -2.10 -6.31
N THR A 335 -0.61 -1.31 -6.23
CA THR A 335 -0.57 0.15 -6.34
C THR A 335 -0.99 0.75 -5.00
N LEU A 336 -0.07 1.47 -4.36
CA LEU A 336 -0.29 2.18 -3.11
C LEU A 336 -0.46 3.67 -3.37
N LEU A 337 -1.50 4.29 -2.82
CA LEU A 337 -1.52 5.73 -2.62
C LEU A 337 -1.06 6.04 -1.20
N VAL A 338 0.03 6.78 -1.10
CA VAL A 338 0.70 7.13 0.14
C VAL A 338 0.69 8.65 0.30
N GLU A 339 0.37 9.13 1.49
CA GLU A 339 0.46 10.54 1.85
C GLU A 339 1.56 10.72 2.90
N LEU A 340 2.52 11.60 2.62
CA LEU A 340 3.50 12.04 3.62
C LEU A 340 2.96 13.25 4.37
N VAL A 341 2.84 13.12 5.69
CA VAL A 341 2.34 14.16 6.57
C VAL A 341 3.51 14.88 7.26
N LYS A 342 3.73 16.12 6.86
CA LYS A 342 4.75 17.02 7.43
C LYS A 342 4.08 18.02 8.35
N MET A 343 4.37 17.96 9.65
CA MET A 343 3.77 18.88 10.63
C MET A 343 4.32 20.30 10.46
N ASN A 344 3.43 21.30 10.48
CA ASN A 344 3.83 22.70 10.59
C ASN A 344 4.36 22.91 12.02
N ARG A 345 5.62 23.30 12.16
CA ARG A 345 6.23 23.67 13.44
C ARG A 345 6.44 25.16 13.50
#